data_AF-A0A4U6QDT9-F1
#
_entry.id   AF-A0A4U6QDT9-F1
#
_cell.length_a   1.000
_cell.length_b   1.000
_cell.length_c   1.000
_cell.angle_alpha   90.00
_cell.angle_beta   90.00
_cell.angle_gamma   90.00
#
_symmetry.space_group_name_H-M   'P 1'
#
loop_
_entity.id
_entity.type
_entity.pdbx_description
1 polymer ?
#
loop_
_entity_poly.entity_id
_entity_poly.type
_entity_poly.pdbx_seq_one_letter_code
_entity_poly.pdbx_strand_id
1 'polypeptide(L)'
;MADPTYGKRVARVVQALQNEPDPLRRLDAVRECLAVLHDLEASAVLDARAAGRTWGEIGALYGLSKQGAQQRFRVPRKSAPEV
;
A
#
# COMPACT_ATOMS: atom_id res chain seq x y z
N MET A 1 -7.48 7.67 13.50
CA MET A 1 -6.13 7.72 14.11
C MET A 1 -5.68 6.28 14.23
N ALA A 2 -4.55 5.88 13.62
CA ALA A 2 -4.10 4.50 13.70
C ALA A 2 -3.88 4.10 15.17
N ASP A 3 -4.31 2.90 15.55
CA ASP A 3 -4.09 2.38 16.90
C ASP A 3 -2.59 2.46 17.24
N PRO A 4 -2.21 3.04 18.39
CA PRO A 4 -0.80 3.16 18.81
C PRO A 4 -0.06 1.81 18.86
N THR A 5 -0.79 0.70 18.94
CA THR A 5 -0.26 -0.66 18.86
C THR A 5 0.34 -0.98 17.50
N TYR A 6 -0.26 -0.52 16.40
CA TYR A 6 0.29 -0.74 15.05
C TYR A 6 1.61 0.00 14.86
N GLY A 7 1.72 1.23 15.38
CA GLY A 7 2.96 1.99 15.35
C GLY A 7 4.12 1.27 16.03
N LYS A 8 3.88 0.67 17.21
CA LYS A 8 4.90 -0.12 17.92
C LYS A 8 5.32 -1.37 17.13
N ARG A 9 4.37 -2.07 16.49
CA ARG A 9 4.68 -3.27 15.69
C ARG A 9 5.49 -2.92 14.44
N VAL A 10 5.11 -1.86 13.74
CA VAL A 10 5.87 -1.37 12.57
C VAL A 10 7.28 -0.95 12.97
N ALA A 11 7.45 -0.22 14.08
CA ALA A 11 8.76 0.17 14.58
C ALA A 11 9.67 -1.05 14.85
N ARG A 12 9.11 -2.14 15.38
CA ARG A 12 9.87 -3.38 15.60
C ARG A 12 10.30 -4.06 14.30
N VAL A 13 9.45 -4.06 13.27
CA VAL A 13 9.81 -4.57 11.93
C VAL A 13 10.94 -3.73 11.33
N VAL A 14 10.81 -2.40 11.38
CA VAL A 14 11.85 -1.48 10.90
C VAL A 14 13.17 -1.72 11.62
N GLN A 15 13.15 -1.88 12.95
CA GLN A 15 14.35 -2.18 13.73
C GLN A 15 14.98 -3.52 13.32
N ALA A 16 14.18 -4.57 13.08
CA ALA A 16 14.69 -5.85 12.61
C ALA A 16 15.38 -5.74 11.26
N LEU A 17 14.79 -4.98 10.31
CA LEU A 17 15.40 -4.70 9.00
C LEU A 17 16.72 -3.92 9.14
N GLN A 18 16.77 -2.91 10.01
CA GLN A 18 18.00 -2.15 10.26
C GLN A 18 19.13 -2.99 10.85
N ASN A 19 18.79 -4.01 11.66
CA ASN A 19 19.76 -4.88 12.33
C ASN A 19 20.33 -5.98 11.42
N GLU A 20 19.77 -6.20 10.22
CA GLU A 20 20.36 -7.14 9.24
C GLU A 20 21.72 -6.61 8.77
N PRO A 21 22.85 -7.28 9.08
CA PRO A 21 24.18 -6.74 8.82
C PRO A 21 24.58 -6.76 7.34
N ASP A 22 24.04 -7.70 6.56
CA ASP A 22 24.33 -7.78 5.12
C ASP A 22 23.45 -6.76 4.36
N PRO A 23 24.05 -5.79 3.64
CA PRO A 23 23.30 -4.75 2.96
C PRO A 23 22.38 -5.28 1.85
N LEU A 24 22.74 -6.37 1.16
CA LEU A 24 21.90 -6.95 0.11
C LEU A 24 20.74 -7.72 0.70
N ARG A 25 20.96 -8.48 1.79
CA ARG A 25 19.87 -9.15 2.53
C ARG A 25 18.90 -8.15 3.14
N ARG A 26 19.43 -7.04 3.68
CA ARG A 26 18.61 -5.94 4.20
C ARG A 26 17.72 -5.37 3.10
N LEU A 27 18.29 -5.07 1.94
CA LEU A 27 17.52 -4.50 0.83
C LEU A 27 16.46 -5.47 0.33
N ASP A 28 16.78 -6.76 0.22
CA ASP A 28 15.81 -7.78 -0.21
C ASP A 28 14.66 -7.93 0.79
N ALA A 29 14.96 -7.98 2.09
CA ALA A 29 13.93 -8.01 3.13
C ALA A 29 13.04 -6.74 3.12
N VAL A 30 13.61 -5.56 2.87
CA VAL A 30 12.84 -4.32 2.68
C VAL A 30 11.94 -4.43 1.44
N ARG A 31 12.47 -4.94 0.32
CA ARG A 31 11.70 -5.16 -0.92
C ARG A 31 10.51 -6.08 -0.70
N GLU A 32 10.69 -7.18 0.02
CA GLU A 32 9.61 -8.10 0.38
C GLU A 32 8.55 -7.43 1.26
N CYS A 33 8.97 -6.68 2.29
CA CYS A 33 8.04 -5.93 3.14
C CYS A 33 7.21 -4.92 2.33
N LEU A 34 7.84 -4.20 1.40
CA LEU A 34 7.15 -3.25 0.52
C LEU A 34 6.14 -3.93 -0.39
N ALA A 35 6.45 -5.11 -0.94
CA ALA A 35 5.51 -5.87 -1.75
C ALA A 35 4.24 -6.23 -0.96
N VAL A 36 4.41 -6.77 0.26
CA VAL A 36 3.28 -7.09 1.14
C VAL A 36 2.45 -5.85 1.49
N LEU A 37 3.10 -4.72 1.75
CA LEU A 37 2.39 -3.47 2.06
C LEU A 37 1.66 -2.89 0.85
N HIS A 38 2.21 -3.01 -0.36
CA HIS A 38 1.53 -2.60 -1.59
C HIS A 38 0.29 -3.46 -1.87
N ASP A 39 0.38 -4.78 -1.67
CA ASP A 39 -0.78 -5.68 -1.84
C ASP A 39 -1.88 -5.36 -0.82
N LEU A 40 -1.49 -5.05 0.42
CA LEU A 40 -2.40 -4.59 1.46
C LEU A 40 -3.02 -3.23 1.11
N GLU A 41 -2.24 -2.28 0.58
CA GLU A 41 -2.73 -0.96 0.15
C GLU A 41 -3.79 -1.12 -0.95
N ALA A 42 -3.51 -1.93 -1.96
CA ALA A 42 -4.45 -2.21 -3.04
C ALA A 42 -5.76 -2.82 -2.51
N SER A 43 -5.65 -3.81 -1.62
CA SER A 43 -6.82 -4.45 -1.01
C SER A 43 -7.63 -3.46 -0.16
N ALA A 44 -6.97 -2.65 0.65
CA ALA A 44 -7.63 -1.64 1.48
C ALA A 44 -8.35 -0.57 0.65
N VAL A 45 -7.80 -0.19 -0.51
CA VAL A 45 -8.48 0.71 -1.46
C VAL A 45 -9.73 0.04 -2.04
N LEU A 46 -9.67 -1.24 -2.42
CA LEU A 46 -10.84 -1.98 -2.89
C LEU A 46 -11.92 -2.09 -1.81
N ASP A 47 -11.54 -2.39 -0.57
CA ASP A 47 -12.47 -2.45 0.56
C ASP A 47 -13.12 -1.10 0.83
N ALA A 48 -12.35 -0.01 0.80
CA ALA A 48 -12.89 1.34 0.93
C ALA A 48 -13.90 1.66 -0.18
N ARG A 49 -13.61 1.25 -1.43
CA ARG A 49 -14.52 1.40 -2.56
C ARG A 49 -15.79 0.57 -2.40
N ALA A 50 -15.67 -0.67 -1.93
CA ALA A 50 -16.80 -1.55 -1.64
C ALA A 50 -17.69 -1.01 -0.52
N ALA A 51 -17.09 -0.35 0.48
CA ALA A 51 -17.79 0.36 1.55
C ALA A 51 -18.40 1.72 1.12
N GLY A 52 -18.39 2.04 -0.18
CA GLY A 52 -19.02 3.25 -0.73
C GLY A 52 -18.17 4.51 -0.66
N ARG A 53 -16.91 4.45 -0.19
CA ARG A 53 -16.03 5.62 -0.14
C ARG A 53 -15.66 6.10 -1.54
N THR A 54 -15.73 7.41 -1.75
CA THR A 54 -15.46 8.05 -3.02
C THR A 54 -13.96 8.11 -3.30
N TRP A 55 -13.60 8.22 -4.57
CA TRP A 55 -12.22 8.48 -4.98
C TRP A 55 -11.66 9.81 -4.44
N GLY A 56 -12.54 10.78 -4.14
CA GLY A 56 -12.14 12.03 -3.49
C GLY A 56 -11.70 11.80 -2.04
N GLU A 57 -12.50 11.06 -1.27
CA GLU A 57 -12.15 10.68 0.12
C GLU A 57 -10.86 9.86 0.18
N ILE A 58 -10.70 8.89 -0.72
CA ILE A 58 -9.48 8.07 -0.80
C ILE A 58 -8.29 8.94 -1.20
N GLY A 59 -8.44 9.79 -2.23
CA GLY A 59 -7.38 10.67 -2.70
C GLY A 59 -6.89 11.66 -1.64
N ALA A 60 -7.79 12.16 -0.80
CA ALA A 60 -7.45 13.07 0.29
C ALA A 60 -6.43 12.48 1.28
N LEU A 61 -6.43 11.15 1.50
CA LEU A 61 -5.43 10.48 2.34
C LEU A 61 -4.00 10.56 1.78
N TYR A 62 -3.88 10.73 0.46
CA TYR A 62 -2.61 10.78 -0.26
C TYR A 62 -2.26 12.19 -0.78
N GLY A 63 -3.06 13.20 -0.43
CA GLY A 63 -2.90 14.55 -1.00
C GLY A 63 -3.19 14.61 -2.51
N LEU A 64 -4.00 13.70 -3.03
CA LEU A 64 -4.33 13.59 -4.46
C LEU A 64 -5.72 14.16 -4.75
N SER A 65 -5.89 14.67 -5.97
CA SER A 65 -7.23 14.95 -6.52
C SER A 65 -8.00 13.64 -6.76
N LYS A 66 -9.33 13.74 -6.91
CA LYS A 66 -10.19 12.60 -7.30
C LYS A 66 -9.66 11.85 -8.53
N GLN A 67 -9.27 12.60 -9.56
CA GLN A 67 -8.75 12.03 -10.81
C GLN A 67 -7.37 11.39 -10.60
N GLY A 68 -6.51 12.02 -9.80
CA GLY A 68 -5.20 11.45 -9.43
C GLY A 68 -5.33 10.13 -8.67
N ALA A 69 -6.27 10.04 -7.72
CA ALA A 69 -6.57 8.80 -7.02
C ALA A 69 -7.12 7.71 -7.95
N GLN A 70 -8.02 8.08 -8.87
CA GLN A 70 -8.53 7.15 -9.88
C GLN A 70 -7.40 6.62 -10.77
N GLN A 71 -6.50 7.48 -11.24
CA GLN A 71 -5.39 7.04 -12.09
C GLN A 71 -4.42 6.13 -11.33
N ARG A 72 -4.12 6.44 -10.07
CA ARG A 72 -3.18 5.69 -9.24
C ARG A 72 -3.69 4.30 -8.88
N PHE A 73 -4.95 4.19 -8.45
CA PHE A 73 -5.46 2.98 -7.83
C PHE A 73 -6.43 2.18 -8.69
N ARG A 74 -6.94 2.74 -9.78
CA ARG A 74 -7.81 1.97 -10.67
C ARG A 74 -6.94 1.01 -11.47
N VAL A 75 -7.07 -0.28 -11.18
CA VAL A 75 -6.43 -1.35 -11.95
C VAL A 75 -6.84 -1.15 -13.43
N PRO A 76 -5.88 -1.12 -14.38
CA PRO A 76 -6.22 -1.14 -15.79
C PRO A 76 -7.10 -2.36 -16.04
N ARG A 77 -8.30 -2.16 -16.59
CA ARG A 77 -9.12 -3.28 -17.02
C ARG A 77 -8.31 -3.97 -18.12
N LYS A 78 -7.79 -5.17 -17.86
CA LYS A 78 -7.12 -5.98 -18.88
C LYS A 78 -8.15 -6.15 -19.99
N SER A 79 -7.94 -5.50 -21.14
CA SER A 79 -8.73 -5.77 -22.34
C SER A 79 -8.63 -7.26 -22.59
N ALA A 80 -9.77 -7.93 -22.76
CA ALA A 80 -9.80 -9.36 -23.08
C ALA A 80 -8.95 -9.60 -24.34
N PRO A 81 -8.28 -10.76 -24.46
CA PRO A 81 -7.61 -11.10 -25.71
C PRO A 81 -8.69 -11.16 -26.80
N GLU A 82 -8.52 -10.32 -27.83
CA GLU A 82 -9.27 -10.40 -29.07
C GLU A 82 -8.92 -11.76 -29.70
N VAL A 83 -9.94 -12.60 -29.89
CA VAL A 83 -9.84 -13.93 -30.52
C VAL A 83 -9.87 -13.83 -32.03
#